data_AF-A0A427XVS0-F1
#
_entry.id   AF-A0A427XVS0-F1
#
_cell.length_a   1.000
_cell.length_b   1.000
_cell.length_c   1.000
_cell.angle_alpha   90.00
_cell.angle_beta   90.00
_cell.angle_gamma   90.00
#
_symmetry.space_group_name_H-M   'P 1'
#
loop_
_entity.id
_entity.type
_entity.pdbx_description
1 polymer ?
#
loop_
_entity_poly.entity_id
_entity_poly.type
_entity_poly.pdbx_seq_one_letter_code
_entity_poly.pdbx_strand_id
1 'polypeptide(L)'
;MPLTLTPAQFSFYRENGYLLLRATEHQILPDPSVLPRWSDEVRNWPLSESKGKWMPYFEETETGVRQVMRTEKFMDYHEGLKALLCSEDLGGILAQLSGDEMLLFKDKINYKLPGGNGFAAHLDAPAYDHINGQVAQNHIEHVTANIAIHPASLANGCLEVVPGSTR
;
A
#
# COMPACT_ATOMS: atom_id res chain seq x y z
N MET A 1 1.22 21.38 -0.48
CA MET A 1 1.46 21.46 -1.93
C MET A 1 2.26 20.22 -2.25
N PRO A 2 1.75 19.36 -3.14
CA PRO A 2 2.36 18.05 -3.36
C PRO A 2 3.81 18.19 -3.81
N LEU A 3 4.65 17.23 -3.41
CA LEU A 3 6.02 17.11 -3.92
C LEU A 3 5.99 17.12 -5.47
N THR A 4 6.77 17.99 -6.09
CA THR A 4 6.99 17.96 -7.54
C THR A 4 8.12 17.00 -7.85
N LEU A 5 7.83 15.96 -8.64
CA LEU A 5 8.83 14.97 -9.03
C LEU A 5 9.81 15.57 -10.05
N THR A 6 11.09 15.26 -9.85
CA THR A 6 12.16 15.68 -10.77
C THR A 6 12.11 14.87 -12.07
N PRO A 7 12.65 15.40 -13.19
CA PRO A 7 12.78 14.62 -14.43
C PRO A 7 13.50 13.27 -14.23
N ALA A 8 14.50 13.23 -13.35
CA ALA A 8 15.22 11.99 -13.03
C ALA A 8 14.33 10.96 -12.32
N GLN A 9 13.49 11.38 -11.38
CA GLN A 9 12.53 10.49 -10.70
C GLN A 9 11.48 9.95 -11.68
N PHE A 10 10.99 10.77 -12.61
CA PHE A 10 10.09 10.33 -13.68
C PHE A 10 10.74 9.31 -14.61
N SER A 11 11.95 9.59 -15.10
CA SER A 11 12.69 8.66 -15.95
C SER A 11 12.94 7.34 -15.23
N PHE A 12 13.32 7.38 -13.95
CA PHE A 12 13.52 6.20 -13.14
C PHE A 12 12.24 5.37 -13.00
N TYR A 13 11.12 6.00 -12.65
CA TYR A 13 9.83 5.32 -12.54
C TYR A 13 9.41 4.66 -13.85
N ARG A 14 9.52 5.38 -14.98
CA ARG A 14 9.17 4.84 -16.30
C ARG A 14 10.07 3.68 -16.72
N GLU A 15 11.35 3.74 -16.39
CA GLU A 15 12.32 2.67 -16.70
C GLU A 15 12.11 1.43 -15.83
N ASN A 16 11.89 1.63 -14.53
CA ASN A 16 11.98 0.57 -13.54
C ASN A 16 10.62 0.07 -13.03
N GLY A 17 9.53 0.80 -13.27
CA GLY A 17 8.18 0.46 -12.78
C GLY A 17 7.92 0.75 -11.30
N TYR A 18 8.86 1.43 -10.62
CA TYR A 18 8.70 1.85 -9.23
C TYR A 18 9.49 3.12 -8.93
N LEU A 19 9.12 3.80 -7.85
CA LEU A 19 9.84 4.96 -7.33
C LEU A 19 9.89 4.88 -5.80
N LEU A 20 11.07 5.01 -5.22
CA LEU A 20 11.25 5.12 -3.78
C LEU A 20 11.34 6.60 -3.39
N LEU A 21 10.48 7.03 -2.47
CA LEU A 21 10.52 8.36 -1.86
C LEU A 21 10.68 8.22 -0.35
N ARG A 22 11.63 8.95 0.24
CA ARG A 22 11.81 9.02 1.70
C ARG A 22 10.83 10.01 2.31
N ALA A 23 10.46 9.78 3.57
CA ALA A 23 9.60 10.70 4.33
C ALA A 23 10.14 12.13 4.38
N THR A 24 11.47 12.28 4.42
CA THR A 24 12.15 13.57 4.36
C THR A 24 12.04 14.28 3.00
N GLU A 25 11.78 13.54 1.92
CA GLU A 25 11.58 14.07 0.58
C GLU A 25 10.12 14.46 0.35
N HIS A 26 9.17 13.57 0.67
CA HIS A 26 7.76 13.80 0.34
C HIS A 26 6.99 14.59 1.40
N GLN A 27 7.37 14.52 2.68
CA GLN A 27 6.80 15.27 3.81
C GLN A 27 5.27 15.22 4.00
N ILE A 28 4.56 14.35 3.27
CA ILE A 28 3.10 14.13 3.33
C ILE A 28 2.57 14.03 4.77
N LEU A 29 3.29 13.31 5.65
CA LEU A 29 2.93 13.18 7.05
C LEU A 29 3.97 13.91 7.91
N PRO A 30 3.61 15.01 8.61
CA PRO A 30 4.55 15.78 9.41
C PRO A 30 5.25 14.97 10.51
N ASP A 31 4.54 14.01 11.09
CA ASP A 31 5.08 13.08 12.08
C ASP A 31 4.84 11.62 11.64
N PRO A 32 5.81 10.99 10.96
CA PRO A 32 5.71 9.58 10.57
C PRO A 32 5.72 8.60 11.75
N SER A 33 6.11 9.02 12.96
CA SER A 33 6.19 8.14 14.13
C SER A 33 4.82 7.68 14.63
N VAL A 34 3.73 8.30 14.16
CA VAL A 34 2.36 7.87 14.46
C VAL A 34 1.95 6.58 13.72
N LEU A 35 2.63 6.24 12.61
CA LEU A 35 2.24 5.12 11.75
C LEU A 35 2.26 3.76 12.46
N PRO A 36 3.31 3.39 13.23
CA PRO A 36 3.30 2.17 14.03
C PRO A 36 2.10 2.06 14.98
N ARG A 37 1.77 3.16 15.67
CA ARG A 37 0.63 3.19 16.59
C ARG A 37 -0.70 2.98 15.86
N TRP A 38 -0.93 3.70 14.76
CA TRP A 38 -2.14 3.53 13.94
C TRP A 38 -2.24 2.11 13.38
N SER A 39 -1.12 1.55 12.90
CA SER A 39 -1.06 0.17 12.43
C SER A 39 -1.40 -0.83 13.54
N ASP A 40 -0.90 -0.62 14.75
CA ASP A 40 -1.19 -1.48 15.90
C ASP A 40 -2.65 -1.35 16.35
N GLU A 41 -3.24 -0.15 16.30
CA GLU A 41 -4.67 0.06 16.56
C GLU A 41 -5.52 -0.77 15.58
N VAL A 42 -5.27 -0.66 14.28
CA VAL A 42 -5.97 -1.42 13.23
C VAL A 42 -5.76 -2.92 13.39
N ARG A 43 -4.54 -3.36 13.75
CA ARG A 43 -4.22 -4.77 13.97
C ARG A 43 -5.04 -5.38 15.10
N ASN A 44 -5.29 -4.59 16.15
CA ASN A 44 -5.96 -5.04 17.37
C ASN A 44 -7.47 -4.78 17.38
N TRP A 45 -8.05 -4.27 16.29
CA TRP A 45 -9.50 -4.14 16.22
C TRP A 45 -10.20 -5.50 16.40
N PRO A 46 -11.32 -5.53 17.14
CA PRO A 46 -12.08 -6.76 17.32
C PRO A 46 -12.62 -7.25 15.98
N LEU A 47 -12.87 -8.56 15.87
CA LEU A 47 -13.61 -9.08 14.73
C LEU A 47 -14.99 -8.41 14.69
N SER A 48 -15.35 -7.84 13.54
CA SER A 48 -16.67 -7.22 13.39
C SER A 48 -17.76 -8.28 13.33
N GLU A 49 -18.80 -8.11 14.13
CA GLU A 49 -20.03 -8.92 14.04
C GLU A 49 -20.82 -8.63 12.76
N SER A 50 -20.66 -7.43 12.19
CA SER A 50 -21.29 -7.04 10.92
C SER A 50 -20.40 -7.39 9.73
N LYS A 51 -20.98 -8.01 8.71
CA LYS A 51 -20.31 -8.24 7.42
C LYS A 51 -19.92 -6.90 6.78
N GLY A 52 -18.71 -6.81 6.21
CA GLY A 52 -18.26 -5.67 5.41
C GLY A 52 -17.66 -4.48 6.16
N LYS A 53 -17.32 -4.62 7.46
CA LYS A 53 -16.44 -3.66 8.15
C LYS A 53 -14.96 -3.88 7.77
N TRP A 54 -14.01 -3.46 8.62
CA TRP A 54 -12.61 -3.82 8.43
C TRP A 54 -12.48 -5.34 8.33
N MET A 55 -11.60 -5.79 7.44
CA MET A 55 -11.49 -7.20 7.05
C MET A 55 -10.12 -7.73 7.48
N PRO A 56 -10.01 -8.32 8.69
CA PRO A 56 -8.78 -8.95 9.13
C PRO A 56 -8.66 -10.35 8.51
N TYR A 57 -7.49 -10.65 7.97
CA TYR A 57 -7.11 -11.95 7.42
C TYR A 57 -6.02 -12.57 8.27
N PHE A 58 -6.12 -13.88 8.44
CA PHE A 58 -5.23 -14.64 9.32
C PHE A 58 -4.46 -15.66 8.51
N GLU A 59 -3.27 -15.97 8.98
CA GLU A 59 -2.45 -17.07 8.53
C GLU A 59 -2.18 -18.03 9.70
N GLU A 60 -1.84 -19.27 9.36
CA GLU A 60 -1.18 -20.19 10.28
C GLU A 60 0.32 -20.21 9.95
N THR A 61 1.15 -20.08 10.98
CA THR A 61 2.60 -20.22 10.87
C THR A 61 2.99 -21.69 10.71
N GLU A 62 4.26 -21.96 10.37
CA GLU A 62 4.80 -23.33 10.33
C GLU A 62 4.63 -24.10 11.66
N THR A 63 4.54 -23.38 12.78
CA THR A 63 4.32 -23.96 14.11
C THR A 63 2.84 -24.17 14.48
N GLY A 64 1.92 -23.87 13.56
CA GLY A 64 0.46 -23.97 13.77
C GLY A 64 -0.15 -22.81 14.55
N VAL A 65 0.62 -21.76 14.85
CA VAL A 65 0.08 -20.55 15.50
C VAL A 65 -0.70 -19.73 14.49
N ARG A 66 -1.97 -19.42 14.81
CA ARG A 66 -2.81 -18.51 14.05
C ARG A 66 -2.51 -17.05 14.41
N GLN A 67 -2.20 -16.23 13.41
CA GLN A 67 -1.92 -14.79 13.59
C GLN A 67 -2.52 -13.94 12.48
N VAL A 68 -2.72 -12.64 12.74
CA VAL A 68 -3.21 -11.69 11.74
C VAL A 68 -2.08 -11.35 10.77
N MET A 69 -2.34 -11.46 9.47
CA MET A 69 -1.37 -11.14 8.41
C MET A 69 -1.75 -9.90 7.60
N ARG A 70 -3.04 -9.53 7.61
CA ARG A 70 -3.53 -8.39 6.85
C ARG A 70 -4.80 -7.82 7.44
N THR A 71 -4.99 -6.51 7.30
CA THR A 71 -6.31 -5.87 7.43
C THR A 71 -6.59 -5.04 6.18
N GLU A 72 -7.79 -5.18 5.61
CA GLU A 72 -8.28 -4.35 4.50
C GLU A 72 -9.47 -3.49 4.94
N LYS A 73 -9.81 -2.46 4.16
CA LYS A 73 -10.96 -1.57 4.41
C LYS A 73 -10.88 -0.89 5.79
N PHE A 74 -9.68 -0.50 6.20
CA PHE A 74 -9.44 0.22 7.45
C PHE A 74 -9.62 1.72 7.30
N MET A 75 -9.45 2.28 6.09
CA MET A 75 -9.60 3.72 5.88
C MET A 75 -11.01 4.24 6.23
N ASP A 76 -12.03 3.41 6.09
CA ASP A 76 -13.42 3.76 6.43
C ASP A 76 -13.61 3.99 7.93
N TYR A 77 -12.68 3.50 8.75
CA TYR A 77 -12.80 3.42 10.20
C TYR A 77 -11.63 4.06 10.96
N HIS A 78 -10.58 4.52 10.26
CA HIS A 78 -9.44 5.17 10.88
C HIS A 78 -9.15 6.52 10.22
N GLU A 79 -9.56 7.61 10.89
CA GLU A 79 -9.50 8.97 10.34
C GLU A 79 -8.08 9.41 9.96
N GLY A 80 -7.07 9.11 10.79
CA GLY A 80 -5.68 9.47 10.49
C GLY A 80 -5.13 8.81 9.21
N LEU A 81 -5.39 7.51 9.04
CA LEU A 81 -5.02 6.77 7.84
C LEU A 81 -5.83 7.24 6.62
N LYS A 82 -7.13 7.53 6.78
CA LYS A 82 -7.95 8.12 5.72
C LYS A 82 -7.38 9.47 5.25
N ALA A 83 -7.05 10.34 6.19
CA ALA A 83 -6.48 11.66 5.89
C ALA A 83 -5.14 11.53 5.14
N LEU A 84 -4.30 10.55 5.50
CA LEU A 84 -3.05 10.26 4.79
C LEU A 84 -3.31 9.74 3.37
N LEU A 85 -4.12 8.69 3.24
CA LEU A 85 -4.35 7.98 1.97
C LEU A 85 -5.17 8.79 0.96
N CYS A 86 -6.02 9.71 1.43
CA CYS A 86 -6.82 10.60 0.60
C CYS A 86 -6.27 12.05 0.59
N SER A 87 -5.02 12.27 1.02
CA SER A 87 -4.41 13.60 1.00
C SER A 87 -4.14 14.08 -0.42
N GLU A 88 -4.26 15.38 -0.65
CA GLU A 88 -3.86 16.02 -1.92
C GLU A 88 -2.36 15.81 -2.20
N ASP A 89 -1.52 15.75 -1.16
CA ASP A 89 -0.07 15.55 -1.34
C ASP A 89 0.25 14.15 -1.89
N LEU A 90 -0.38 13.08 -1.38
CA LEU A 90 -0.21 11.74 -1.96
C LEU A 90 -0.88 11.64 -3.33
N GLY A 91 -2.11 12.16 -3.46
CA GLY A 91 -2.85 12.18 -4.73
C GLY A 91 -2.08 12.89 -5.84
N GLY A 92 -1.43 14.03 -5.53
CA GLY A 92 -0.64 14.79 -6.49
C GLY A 92 0.65 14.08 -6.93
N ILE A 93 1.28 13.28 -6.05
CA ILE A 93 2.41 12.43 -6.45
C ILE A 93 1.93 11.32 -7.40
N LEU A 94 0.81 10.66 -7.06
CA LEU A 94 0.27 9.59 -7.89
C LEU A 94 -0.21 10.10 -9.25
N ALA A 95 -0.88 11.25 -9.29
CA ALA A 95 -1.35 11.88 -10.52
C ALA A 95 -0.20 12.30 -11.45
N GLN A 96 0.94 12.73 -10.87
CA GLN A 96 2.15 12.95 -11.65
C GLN A 96 2.63 11.65 -12.31
N LEU A 97 2.68 10.54 -11.58
CA LEU A 97 3.19 9.26 -12.07
C LEU A 97 2.27 8.60 -13.11
N SER A 98 0.95 8.64 -12.89
CA SER A 98 -0.05 8.07 -13.80
C SER A 98 -0.34 8.99 -15.00
N GLY A 99 -0.25 10.31 -14.81
CA GLY A 99 -0.72 11.30 -15.79
C GLY A 99 -2.21 11.63 -15.68
N ASP A 100 -2.93 11.03 -14.73
CA ASP A 100 -4.38 11.16 -14.55
C ASP A 100 -4.75 11.39 -13.07
N GLU A 101 -5.96 11.89 -12.82
CA GLU A 101 -6.51 11.95 -11.47
C GLU A 101 -6.71 10.52 -10.91
N MET A 102 -6.20 10.29 -9.70
CA MET A 102 -6.19 8.96 -9.08
C MET A 102 -7.24 8.86 -7.97
N LEU A 103 -8.04 7.80 -8.00
CA LEU A 103 -9.00 7.46 -6.94
C LEU A 103 -8.50 6.26 -6.13
N LEU A 104 -8.68 6.34 -4.81
CA LEU A 104 -8.35 5.23 -3.92
C LEU A 104 -9.34 4.08 -4.13
N PHE A 105 -8.88 3.00 -4.76
CA PHE A 105 -9.69 1.82 -5.02
C PHE A 105 -9.71 0.84 -3.84
N LYS A 106 -8.55 0.58 -3.23
CA LYS A 106 -8.39 -0.42 -2.18
C LYS A 106 -7.26 -0.05 -1.22
N ASP A 107 -7.46 -0.31 0.07
CA ASP A 107 -6.47 -0.18 1.13
C ASP A 107 -6.18 -1.53 1.82
N LYS A 108 -4.89 -1.79 2.09
CA LYS A 108 -4.42 -2.97 2.83
C LYS A 108 -3.21 -2.64 3.71
N ILE A 109 -3.24 -3.06 4.98
CA ILE A 109 -2.04 -3.15 5.83
C ILE A 109 -1.62 -4.61 5.84
N ASN A 110 -0.35 -4.88 5.53
CA ASN A 110 0.25 -6.21 5.64
C ASN A 110 1.14 -6.26 6.87
N TYR A 111 0.92 -7.24 7.74
CA TYR A 111 1.75 -7.49 8.91
C TYR A 111 2.74 -8.63 8.60
N LYS A 112 4.04 -8.34 8.71
CA LYS A 112 5.10 -9.34 8.63
C LYS A 112 5.53 -9.73 10.05
N LEU A 113 4.65 -10.46 10.75
CA LEU A 113 4.94 -10.92 12.10
C LEU A 113 5.99 -12.04 12.09
N PRO A 114 6.80 -12.20 13.16
CA PRO A 114 7.78 -13.28 13.25
C PRO A 114 7.15 -14.66 13.00
N GLY A 115 7.78 -15.46 12.13
CA GLY A 115 7.27 -16.79 11.75
C GLY A 115 6.08 -16.78 10.77
N GLY A 116 5.68 -15.61 10.25
CA GLY A 116 4.67 -15.50 9.20
C GLY A 116 5.17 -15.96 7.84
N ASN A 117 4.24 -16.25 6.93
CA ASN A 117 4.54 -16.89 5.63
C ASN A 117 5.14 -15.91 4.60
N GLY A 118 5.05 -14.60 4.85
CA GLY A 118 5.48 -13.59 3.89
C GLY A 118 4.59 -13.51 2.65
N PHE A 119 5.15 -12.98 1.55
CA PHE A 119 4.45 -12.86 0.27
C PHE A 119 5.36 -13.32 -0.86
N ALA A 120 4.88 -14.27 -1.67
CA ALA A 120 5.59 -14.72 -2.86
C ALA A 120 5.67 -13.59 -3.92
N ALA A 121 6.64 -13.67 -4.83
CA ALA A 121 6.75 -12.74 -5.95
C ALA A 121 5.48 -12.80 -6.82
N HIS A 122 4.90 -11.65 -7.15
CA HIS A 122 3.69 -11.51 -7.96
C HIS A 122 3.59 -10.11 -8.59
N LEU A 123 2.68 -9.97 -9.56
CA LEU A 123 2.17 -8.68 -10.00
C LEU A 123 0.82 -8.43 -9.34
N ASP A 124 0.52 -7.17 -9.01
CA ASP A 124 -0.80 -6.80 -8.45
C ASP A 124 -1.89 -6.86 -9.55
N ALA A 125 -1.55 -6.58 -10.81
CA ALA A 125 -2.52 -6.43 -11.90
C ALA A 125 -3.47 -7.62 -12.10
N PRO A 126 -3.01 -8.89 -12.11
CA PRO A 126 -3.90 -10.04 -12.27
C PRO A 126 -4.99 -10.15 -11.18
N ALA A 127 -4.78 -9.57 -9.99
CA ALA A 127 -5.80 -9.55 -8.95
C ALA A 127 -7.01 -8.66 -9.31
N TYR A 128 -6.85 -7.77 -10.29
CA TYR A 128 -7.84 -6.78 -10.72
C TYR A 128 -8.40 -7.04 -12.13
N ASP A 129 -8.11 -8.18 -12.76
CA ASP A 129 -8.65 -8.48 -14.09
C ASP A 129 -10.19 -8.49 -14.14
N HIS A 130 -10.84 -8.79 -13.01
CA HIS A 130 -12.28 -8.78 -12.86
C HIS A 130 -12.93 -7.38 -13.04
N ILE A 131 -12.18 -6.29 -12.88
CA ILE A 131 -12.66 -4.92 -13.16
C ILE A 131 -12.36 -4.47 -14.58
N ASN A 132 -11.28 -4.95 -15.20
CA ASN A 132 -10.89 -4.62 -16.58
C ASN A 132 -11.93 -5.07 -17.62
N GLY A 133 -12.65 -6.18 -17.37
CA GLY A 133 -13.69 -6.68 -18.27
C GLY A 133 -15.03 -5.91 -18.23
N GLN A 134 -15.24 -5.06 -17.23
CA GLN A 134 -16.52 -4.36 -17.03
C GLN A 134 -16.55 -2.95 -17.62
N VAL A 135 -15.39 -2.34 -17.83
CA VAL A 135 -15.25 -1.04 -18.49
C VAL A 135 -14.83 -1.29 -19.92
N ALA A 136 -15.81 -1.54 -20.79
CA ALA A 136 -15.64 -1.97 -22.18
C ALA A 136 -14.82 -1.01 -23.09
N GLN A 137 -14.30 0.10 -22.56
CA GLN A 137 -13.60 1.13 -23.32
C GLN A 137 -12.26 1.59 -22.72
N ASN A 138 -11.85 1.19 -21.51
CA ASN A 138 -10.56 1.58 -20.93
C ASN A 138 -9.91 0.42 -20.15
N HIS A 139 -8.62 0.17 -20.40
CA HIS A 139 -7.78 -0.61 -19.50
C HIS A 139 -7.61 0.18 -18.19
N ILE A 140 -8.00 -0.38 -17.05
CA ILE A 140 -7.82 0.29 -15.76
C ILE A 140 -6.37 0.11 -15.34
N GLU A 141 -5.58 1.17 -15.51
CA GLU A 141 -4.25 1.26 -14.93
C GLU A 141 -4.36 1.57 -13.43
N HIS A 142 -3.49 0.96 -12.62
CA HIS A 142 -3.44 1.19 -11.18
C HIS A 142 -1.99 1.43 -10.74
N VAL A 143 -1.85 2.34 -9.78
CA VAL A 143 -0.57 2.63 -9.13
C VAL A 143 -0.74 2.33 -7.64
N THR A 144 0.16 1.51 -7.09
CA THR A 144 0.17 1.18 -5.67
C THR A 144 1.12 2.12 -4.93
N ALA A 145 0.60 2.89 -3.97
CA ALA A 145 1.42 3.56 -2.96
C ALA A 145 1.75 2.59 -1.82
N ASN A 146 3.01 2.14 -1.73
CA ASN A 146 3.47 1.31 -0.61
C ASN A 146 4.12 2.20 0.46
N ILE A 147 3.50 2.27 1.64
CA ILE A 147 4.00 3.06 2.78
C ILE A 147 4.63 2.13 3.81
N ALA A 148 5.94 2.27 4.02
CA ALA A 148 6.65 1.54 5.06
C ALA A 148 6.31 2.11 6.45
N ILE A 149 5.62 1.31 7.26
CA ILE A 149 5.20 1.68 8.63
C ILE A 149 6.37 1.57 9.62
N HIS A 150 7.19 0.53 9.46
CA HIS A 150 8.41 0.28 10.24
C HIS A 150 9.63 0.41 9.32
N PRO A 151 10.85 0.60 9.85
CA PRO A 151 12.07 0.56 9.05
C PRO A 151 12.11 -0.73 8.22
N ALA A 152 12.17 -0.60 6.89
CA ALA A 152 12.22 -1.76 5.99
C ALA A 152 13.68 -2.10 5.67
N SER A 153 14.17 -3.20 6.20
CA SER A 153 15.52 -3.71 6.02
C SER A 153 15.51 -5.16 5.55
N LEU A 154 16.63 -5.66 5.03
CA LEU A 154 16.76 -7.08 4.67
C LEU A 154 16.48 -7.99 5.87
N ALA A 155 16.93 -7.59 7.07
CA ALA A 155 16.80 -8.39 8.29
C ALA A 155 15.35 -8.55 8.79
N ASN A 156 14.43 -7.66 8.39
CA ASN A 156 13.01 -7.76 8.75
C ASN A 156 12.09 -7.88 7.53
N GLY A 157 12.65 -8.36 6.42
CA GLY A 157 11.91 -8.66 5.20
C GLY A 157 11.37 -7.41 4.52
N CYS A 158 12.25 -6.51 4.07
CA CYS A 158 11.87 -5.40 3.20
C CYS A 158 11.19 -5.89 1.91
N LEU A 159 10.57 -4.96 1.17
CA LEU A 159 10.05 -5.26 -0.16
C LEU A 159 11.22 -5.45 -1.13
N GLU A 160 11.13 -6.48 -1.95
CA GLU A 160 12.00 -6.70 -3.10
C GLU A 160 11.17 -6.50 -4.37
N VAL A 161 11.76 -5.86 -5.38
CA VAL A 161 11.13 -5.59 -6.67
C VAL A 161 12.11 -5.95 -7.78
N VAL A 162 11.57 -6.39 -8.92
CA VAL A 162 12.36 -6.64 -10.13
C VAL A 162 12.24 -5.40 -11.03
N PRO A 163 13.30 -4.60 -11.20
CA PRO A 163 13.21 -3.40 -12.03
C PRO A 163 12.80 -3.73 -13.46
N GLY A 164 11.83 -2.99 -13.99
CA GLY A 164 11.34 -3.11 -15.36
C GLY A 164 10.37 -4.27 -15.60
N SER A 165 9.97 -5.01 -14.57
CA SER A 165 9.04 -6.16 -14.71
C SER A 165 7.58 -5.76 -14.94
N THR A 166 7.29 -4.47 -15.06
CA THR A 166 5.95 -3.91 -15.36
C THR A 166 5.72 -3.71 -16.86
N ARG A 167 6.69 -4.07 -17.70
CA ARG A 167 6.66 -3.93 -19.16
C ARG A 167 6.37 -5.25 -19.86
#